data_AF-G8ZHY6-F1
#
_entry.id   AF-G8ZHY6-F1
#
_cell.length_a   1.000
_cell.length_b   1.000
_cell.length_c   1.000
_cell.angle_alpha   90.00
_cell.angle_beta   90.00
_cell.angle_gamma   90.00
#
_symmetry.space_group_name_H-M   'P 1'
#
loop_
_entity.id
_entity.type
_entity.pdbx_description
1 polymer ?
#
loop_
_entity_poly.entity_id
_entity_poly.type
_entity_poly.pdbx_seq_one_letter_code
_entity_poly.pdbx_strand_id
1 'polypeptide(L)'
;MMAMLRTATYLLFLNGFLLLAYGKNAPVYLAFSVLSFILAFGVMKEVKFAIKVALVYSGVNFFFALLFLMAGNLSSSIDAAISLLIVHDILGYIQKKYGEEVKLSA
;
A
#
# COMPACT_ATOMS: atom_id res chain seq x y z
N MET A 1 1.46 -0.02 -22.64
CA MET A 1 0.79 1.01 -21.82
C MET A 1 0.33 0.35 -20.52
N MET A 2 1.25 0.14 -19.56
CA MET A 2 1.01 -0.74 -18.40
C MET A 2 0.63 0.06 -17.15
N ALA A 3 -0.47 -0.36 -16.53
CA ALA A 3 -1.14 0.27 -15.41
C ALA A 3 -0.37 0.17 -14.08
N MET A 4 0.65 1.01 -13.91
CA MET A 4 1.61 0.95 -12.80
C MET A 4 1.06 1.29 -11.39
N LEU A 5 -0.20 1.68 -11.25
CA LEU A 5 -0.85 1.87 -9.93
C LEU A 5 -2.06 0.97 -9.69
N ARG A 6 -2.46 0.16 -10.69
CA ARG A 6 -3.65 -0.70 -10.55
C ARG A 6 -3.44 -1.71 -9.44
N THR A 7 -2.26 -2.32 -9.37
CA THR A 7 -1.93 -3.34 -8.37
C THR A 7 -1.98 -2.76 -6.97
N ALA A 8 -1.33 -1.62 -6.73
CA ALA A 8 -1.40 -0.89 -5.46
C ALA A 8 -2.84 -0.53 -5.07
N THR A 9 -3.64 -0.05 -6.04
CA THR A 9 -5.04 0.32 -5.79
C THR A 9 -5.87 -0.88 -5.36
N TYR A 10 -5.80 -2.00 -6.10
CA TYR A 10 -6.53 -3.23 -5.76
C TYR A 10 -6.08 -3.82 -4.44
N LEU A 11 -4.77 -3.83 -4.18
CA LEU A 11 -4.21 -4.35 -2.93
C LEU A 11 -4.54 -3.48 -1.72
N LEU A 12 -4.59 -2.14 -1.85
CA LEU A 12 -5.06 -1.26 -0.79
C LEU A 12 -6.56 -1.48 -0.51
N PHE A 13 -7.37 -1.68 -1.55
CA PHE A 13 -8.78 -2.07 -1.38
C PHE A 13 -8.93 -3.42 -0.66
N LEU A 14 -8.16 -4.42 -1.08
CA LEU A 14 -8.15 -5.74 -0.45
C LEU A 14 -7.70 -5.66 1.01
N ASN A 15 -6.65 -4.88 1.30
CA ASN A 15 -6.16 -4.64 2.65
C ASN A 15 -7.23 -3.97 3.53
N GLY A 16 -7.94 -2.96 3.00
CA GLY A 16 -9.08 -2.36 3.69
C GLY A 16 -10.18 -3.36 4.03
N PHE A 17 -10.50 -4.27 3.10
CA PHE A 17 -11.49 -5.33 3.31
C PHE A 17 -11.04 -6.37 4.35
N LEU A 18 -9.78 -6.80 4.30
CA LEU A 18 -9.18 -7.70 5.28
C LEU A 18 -9.23 -7.11 6.69
N LEU A 19 -8.82 -5.84 6.85
CA LEU A 19 -8.89 -5.14 8.13
C LEU A 19 -10.33 -5.06 8.67
N LEU A 20 -11.31 -4.85 7.79
CA LEU A 20 -12.72 -4.86 8.18
C LEU A 20 -13.17 -6.26 8.65
N ALA A 21 -12.73 -7.31 7.96
CA ALA A 21 -13.08 -8.69 8.28
C ALA A 21 -12.47 -9.15 9.61
N TYR A 22 -11.21 -8.81 9.89
CA TYR A 22 -10.53 -9.12 11.15
C TYR A 22 -10.98 -8.23 12.31
N GLY A 23 -11.43 -7.00 12.01
CA GLY A 23 -11.63 -5.93 12.98
C GLY A 23 -13.00 -5.83 13.66
N LYS A 24 -13.81 -6.89 13.71
CA LYS A 24 -15.22 -6.81 14.16
C LYS A 24 -15.42 -6.16 15.55
N ASN A 25 -14.42 -6.20 16.43
CA ASN A 25 -14.55 -5.74 17.82
C ASN A 25 -13.57 -4.61 18.21
N ALA A 26 -12.75 -4.09 17.29
CA ALA A 26 -11.72 -3.12 17.62
C ALA A 26 -11.75 -1.90 16.69
N PRO A 27 -11.99 -0.69 17.22
CA PRO A 27 -12.17 0.53 16.42
C PRO A 27 -10.91 0.92 15.65
N VAL A 28 -9.75 0.46 16.09
CA VAL A 28 -8.46 0.67 15.43
C VAL A 28 -8.46 0.07 14.02
N TYR A 29 -8.92 -1.18 13.85
CA TYR A 29 -8.96 -1.83 12.53
C TYR A 29 -9.93 -1.13 11.58
N LEU A 30 -11.02 -0.56 12.10
CA LEU A 30 -11.98 0.20 11.31
C LEU A 30 -11.36 1.51 10.79
N ALA A 31 -10.63 2.23 11.65
CA ALA A 31 -9.92 3.44 11.24
C ALA A 31 -8.87 3.15 10.14
N PHE A 32 -8.09 2.07 10.28
CA PHE A 32 -7.12 1.66 9.27
C PHE A 32 -7.79 1.15 7.99
N SER A 33 -8.93 0.48 8.07
CA SER A 33 -9.71 0.05 6.90
C SER A 33 -10.19 1.26 6.08
N VAL A 34 -10.77 2.27 6.74
CA VAL A 34 -11.19 3.51 6.08
C VAL A 34 -9.99 4.24 5.48
N LEU A 35 -8.87 4.32 6.20
CA LEU A 35 -7.64 4.92 5.68
C LEU A 35 -7.15 4.19 4.42
N SER A 36 -7.14 2.87 4.41
CA SER A 36 -6.78 2.05 3.24
C SER A 36 -7.67 2.35 2.02
N PHE A 37 -8.99 2.52 2.22
CA PHE A 37 -9.89 2.90 1.13
C PHE A 37 -9.63 4.32 0.61
N ILE A 38 -9.40 5.28 1.50
CA ILE A 38 -9.06 6.66 1.13
C ILE A 38 -7.76 6.69 0.32
N LEU A 39 -6.74 5.95 0.77
CA LEU A 39 -5.47 5.83 0.06
C LEU A 39 -5.64 5.15 -1.29
N ALA A 40 -6.42 4.08 -1.37
CA ALA A 40 -6.71 3.42 -2.65
C ALA A 40 -7.35 4.39 -3.64
N PHE A 41 -8.32 5.20 -3.20
CA PHE A 41 -8.95 6.20 -4.06
C PHE A 41 -8.01 7.33 -4.47
N GLY A 42 -7.16 7.80 -3.56
CA GLY A 42 -6.17 8.84 -3.84
C GLY A 42 -5.06 8.36 -4.78
N VAL A 43 -4.62 7.11 -4.62
CA VAL A 43 -3.68 6.41 -5.51
C VAL A 43 -4.32 6.23 -6.88
N MET A 44 -5.57 5.77 -6.96
CA MET A 44 -6.31 5.64 -8.23
C MET A 44 -6.40 6.95 -9.02
N LYS A 45 -6.53 8.10 -8.33
CA LYS A 45 -6.54 9.44 -8.93
C LYS A 45 -5.15 10.04 -9.17
N GLU A 46 -4.09 9.25 -8.97
CA GLU A 46 -2.68 9.65 -9.07
C GLU A 46 -2.31 10.90 -8.24
N VAL A 47 -2.95 11.09 -7.09
CA VAL A 47 -2.68 12.26 -6.23
C VAL A 47 -1.31 12.09 -5.58
N LYS A 48 -0.34 12.96 -5.92
CA LYS A 48 1.06 12.89 -5.42
C LYS A 48 1.15 12.73 -3.89
N PHE A 49 0.30 13.44 -3.14
CA PHE A 49 0.24 13.32 -1.69
C PHE A 49 -0.24 11.94 -1.24
N ALA A 50 -1.33 11.42 -1.80
CA ALA A 50 -1.85 10.09 -1.48
C ALA A 50 -0.86 8.97 -1.81
N ILE A 51 -0.12 9.09 -2.92
CA ILE A 51 0.93 8.14 -3.31
C ILE A 51 2.06 8.10 -2.26
N LYS A 52 2.53 9.27 -1.80
CA LYS A 52 3.54 9.35 -0.74
C LYS A 52 3.04 8.74 0.57
N VAL A 53 1.82 9.08 0.98
CA VAL A 53 1.24 8.55 2.21
C VAL A 53 1.03 7.03 2.10
N ALA A 54 0.56 6.53 0.95
CA ALA A 54 0.40 5.10 0.70
C ALA A 54 1.74 4.35 0.76
N LEU A 55 2.81 4.93 0.21
CA LEU A 55 4.15 4.35 0.31
C LEU A 55 4.62 4.20 1.76
N VAL A 56 4.46 5.27 2.57
CA VAL A 56 4.84 5.24 3.99
C VAL A 56 3.96 4.25 4.76
N TYR A 57 2.64 4.30 4.53
CA TYR A 57 1.68 3.39 5.15
C TYR A 57 2.02 1.92 4.88
N SER A 58 2.19 1.56 3.61
CA SER A 58 2.53 0.18 3.24
C SER A 58 3.95 -0.21 3.69
N GLY A 59 4.90 0.70 3.72
CA GLY A 59 6.24 0.44 4.26
C GLY A 59 6.21 0.12 5.77
N VAL A 60 5.45 0.89 6.54
CA VAL A 60 5.25 0.64 7.98
C VAL A 60 4.50 -0.68 8.20
N ASN A 61 3.45 -0.94 7.42
CA ASN A 61 2.68 -2.18 7.54
C ASN A 61 3.53 -3.41 7.19
N PHE A 62 4.37 -3.31 6.16
CA PHE A 62 5.34 -4.35 5.81
C PHE A 62 6.32 -4.62 6.95
N PHE A 63 6.87 -3.57 7.56
CA PHE A 63 7.80 -3.70 8.68
C PHE A 63 7.16 -4.42 9.88
N PHE A 64 5.95 -4.02 10.28
CA PHE A 64 5.23 -4.71 11.35
C PHE A 64 4.87 -6.15 10.99
N ALA A 65 4.43 -6.41 9.77
CA ALA A 65 4.13 -7.76 9.31
C ALA A 65 5.36 -8.68 9.38
N LEU A 66 6.55 -8.17 9.05
CA LEU A 66 7.81 -8.91 9.23
C LEU A 66 8.11 -9.18 10.71
N LEU A 67 7.93 -8.20 11.60
CA LEU A 67 8.12 -8.41 13.04
C LEU A 67 7.17 -9.50 13.58
N PHE A 68 5.90 -9.48 13.17
CA PHE A 68 4.94 -10.52 13.55
C PHE A 68 5.28 -11.89 12.96
N LEU A 69 5.78 -11.92 11.72
CA LEU A 69 6.23 -13.15 11.09
C LEU A 69 7.44 -13.74 11.84
N MET A 70 8.40 -12.90 12.22
CA MET A 70 9.55 -13.30 13.05
C MET A 70 9.11 -13.75 14.44
N ALA A 71 8.03 -13.19 14.98
CA ALA A 71 7.41 -13.64 16.23
C ALA A 71 6.61 -14.95 16.09
N GLY A 72 6.61 -15.59 14.91
CA GLY A 72 5.97 -16.88 14.65
C GLY A 72 4.55 -16.79 14.09
N ASN A 73 4.02 -15.59 13.81
CA ASN A 73 2.71 -15.44 13.19
C ASN A 73 2.79 -15.64 11.67
N LEU A 74 2.61 -16.88 11.22
CA LEU A 74 2.60 -17.25 9.81
C LEU A 74 1.54 -16.50 8.99
N SER A 75 0.41 -16.12 9.58
CA SER A 75 -0.64 -15.39 8.86
C SER A 75 -0.17 -14.00 8.40
N SER A 76 0.78 -13.39 9.14
CA SER A 76 1.39 -12.11 8.77
C SER A 76 2.27 -12.17 7.52
N SER A 77 2.59 -13.37 7.02
CA SER A 77 3.23 -13.50 5.69
C SER A 77 2.37 -12.95 4.56
N ILE A 78 1.03 -13.05 4.68
CA ILE A 78 0.08 -12.50 3.72
C ILE A 78 0.13 -10.97 3.76
N ASP A 79 0.10 -10.38 4.96
CA ASP A 79 0.19 -8.93 5.15
C ASP A 79 1.52 -8.37 4.64
N ALA A 80 2.62 -9.09 4.88
CA ALA A 80 3.94 -8.73 4.38
C ALA A 80 3.97 -8.76 2.84
N ALA A 81 3.44 -9.82 2.22
CA ALA A 81 3.39 -9.93 0.76
C ALA A 81 2.56 -8.81 0.12
N ILE A 82 1.35 -8.55 0.65
CA ILE A 82 0.48 -7.47 0.17
C ILE A 82 1.19 -6.12 0.27
N SER A 83 1.76 -5.82 1.44
CA SER A 83 2.41 -4.54 1.71
C SER A 83 3.65 -4.34 0.84
N LEU A 84 4.45 -5.39 0.65
CA LEU A 84 5.62 -5.38 -0.23
C LEU A 84 5.23 -5.10 -1.69
N LEU A 85 4.18 -5.76 -2.19
CA LEU A 85 3.71 -5.56 -3.56
C LEU A 85 3.19 -4.12 -3.78
N ILE A 86 2.48 -3.55 -2.80
CA ILE A 86 2.05 -2.14 -2.88
C ILE A 86 3.27 -1.21 -2.96
N VAL A 87 4.26 -1.41 -2.08
CA VAL A 87 5.51 -0.62 -2.07
C VAL A 87 6.24 -0.75 -3.41
N HIS A 88 6.40 -1.97 -3.91
CA HIS A 88 7.07 -2.24 -5.18
C HIS A 88 6.38 -1.53 -6.35
N ASP A 89 5.04 -1.59 -6.44
CA ASP A 89 4.26 -0.93 -7.50
C ASP A 89 4.39 0.60 -7.42
N ILE A 90 4.27 1.18 -6.22
CA ILE A 90 4.39 2.63 -6.01
C ILE A 90 5.81 3.12 -6.33
N LEU A 91 6.85 2.41 -5.88
CA LEU A 91 8.24 2.78 -6.19
C LEU A 91 8.52 2.71 -7.69
N GLY A 92 8.03 1.65 -8.37
CA GLY A 92 8.16 1.53 -9.82
C GLY A 92 7.50 2.68 -10.57
N TYR A 93 6.31 3.11 -10.12
CA TYR A 93 5.65 4.29 -10.67
C TYR A 93 6.44 5.58 -10.45
N ILE A 94 6.94 5.81 -9.22
CA ILE A 94 7.71 7.01 -8.89
C ILE A 94 8.98 7.05 -9.75
N GLN A 95 9.72 5.95 -9.85
CA GLN A 95 10.93 5.87 -10.66
C GLN A 95 10.66 6.15 -12.13
N LYS A 96 9.55 5.65 -12.69
CA LYS A 96 9.20 5.90 -14.09
C LYS A 96 8.79 7.35 -14.33
N LYS A 97 7.89 7.87 -13.50
CA LYS A 97 7.32 9.22 -13.69
C LYS A 97 8.35 10.32 -13.42
N TYR A 98 9.17 10.19 -12.39
CA TYR A 98 10.21 11.17 -12.07
C TYR A 98 11.54 10.91 -12.79
N GLY A 99 11.82 9.68 -13.22
CA GLY A 99 12.99 9.36 -14.04
C GLY A 99 12.89 9.83 -15.50
N GLU A 100 11.66 9.92 -16.04
CA GLU A 100 11.42 10.52 -17.37
C GLU A 100 11.53 12.06 -17.33
N GLU A 101 11.13 12.73 -16.24
CA GLU A 101 11.25 14.20 -16.11
C GLU A 101 12.71 14.67 -16.11
N VAL A 102 13.66 13.87 -15.61
CA VAL A 102 15.11 14.20 -15.62
C VAL A 102 15.71 14.06 -17.02
N LYS A 103 15.21 13.15 -17.88
CA LYS A 103 15.75 12.93 -19.23
C LYS A 103 15.25 13.94 -20.28
N LEU A 104 14.14 14.63 -20.02
CA LEU A 104 13.57 15.63 -20.93
C LEU A 104 14.05 17.06 -20.64
N SER A 105 14.78 17.27 -19.55
CA SER A 105 15.36 18.56 -19.14
C SER A 105 16.88 18.65 -19.32
N ALA A 106 17.48 17.65 -19.99
CA ALA A 106 18.92 17.54 -20.31
C ALA A 106 19.09 17.49 -21.82
#